data_AF-A0ABD3FW73-F1
#
_entry.id   AF-A0ABD3FW73-F1
#
_cell.length_a   1.000
_cell.length_b   1.000
_cell.length_c   1.000
_cell.angle_alpha   90.00
_cell.angle_beta   90.00
_cell.angle_gamma   90.00
#
_symmetry.space_group_name_H-M   'P 1'
#
loop_
_entity.id
_entity.type
_entity.pdbx_description
1 polymer ?
#
loop_
_entity_poly.entity_id
_entity_poly.type
_entity_poly.pdbx_seq_one_letter_code
_entity_poly.pdbx_strand_id
1 'polypeptide(L)'
;MDAKKRGLLTGVYTSVGIAFTLPAKFDWLSKGAAASFLSLVWLGFVLAISCTESWVKFRAPFLPRHLALDLGRTMFAALNSVEIGLCVGLWLLHYVASADAFWRLIIATLLLAVQAAWLYPKLQLTAEFELYEELKELDDEKLSFNQKMLFGEMRHTVQVSDKPAKIYHILYMGAELVKILTLTSFALHFLKAIPA
;
A
#
# COMPACT_ATOMS: atom_id res chain seq x y z
N MET A 1 -11.96 -2.27 4.39
CA MET A 1 -12.15 -0.79 4.39
C MET A 1 -13.04 -0.41 3.22
N ASP A 2 -14.14 0.32 3.46
CA ASP A 2 -15.07 0.75 2.42
C ASP A 2 -14.42 1.68 1.38
N ALA A 3 -14.92 1.66 0.13
CA ALA A 3 -14.44 2.44 -0.99
C ALA A 3 -14.41 3.95 -0.69
N LYS A 4 -15.40 4.47 0.05
CA LYS A 4 -15.43 5.89 0.46
C LYS A 4 -14.24 6.26 1.35
N LYS A 5 -13.91 5.41 2.33
CA LYS A 5 -12.75 5.61 3.23
C LYS A 5 -11.43 5.48 2.47
N ARG A 6 -11.34 4.54 1.53
CA ARG A 6 -10.17 4.42 0.63
C ARG A 6 -9.96 5.68 -0.22
N GLY A 7 -11.03 6.20 -0.82
CA GLY A 7 -10.98 7.44 -1.60
C GLY A 7 -10.54 8.64 -0.76
N LEU A 8 -11.08 8.76 0.46
CA LEU A 8 -10.69 9.82 1.39
C LEU A 8 -9.20 9.74 1.75
N LEU A 9 -8.70 8.56 2.13
CA LEU A 9 -7.28 8.37 2.44
C LEU A 9 -6.40 8.67 1.23
N THR A 10 -6.79 8.23 0.04
CA THR A 10 -6.07 8.53 -1.20
C THR A 10 -5.98 10.05 -1.44
N GLY A 11 -7.08 10.78 -1.24
CA GLY A 11 -7.09 12.24 -1.34
C GLY A 11 -6.20 12.94 -0.31
N VAL A 12 -6.21 12.47 0.94
CA VAL A 12 -5.35 12.98 2.01
C VAL A 12 -3.87 12.74 1.66
N TYR A 13 -3.50 11.52 1.31
CA TYR A 13 -2.09 11.21 1.03
C TYR A 13 -1.59 11.78 -0.29
N THR A 14 -2.46 11.98 -1.27
CA THR A 14 -2.11 12.75 -2.47
C THR A 14 -1.81 14.21 -2.10
N SER A 15 -2.63 14.82 -1.24
CA SER A 15 -2.36 16.17 -0.73
C SER A 15 -1.04 16.26 0.03
N VAL A 16 -0.73 15.26 0.86
CA VAL A 16 0.55 15.15 1.57
C VAL A 16 1.72 15.00 0.60
N GLY A 17 1.62 14.12 -0.39
CA GLY A 17 2.63 13.94 -1.44
C GLY A 17 2.89 15.23 -2.22
N ILE A 18 1.83 15.98 -2.56
CA ILE A 18 1.92 17.30 -3.19
C ILE A 18 2.59 18.31 -2.26
N ALA A 19 2.22 18.34 -0.97
CA ALA A 19 2.80 19.26 0.00
C ALA A 19 4.32 19.07 0.12
N PHE A 20 4.82 17.83 0.06
CA PHE A 20 6.26 17.55 0.05
C PHE A 20 6.99 18.01 -1.23
N THR A 21 6.27 18.42 -2.28
CA THR A 21 6.87 19.05 -3.47
C THR A 21 7.07 20.56 -3.29
N LEU A 22 6.41 21.19 -2.32
CA LEU A 22 6.49 22.64 -2.08
C LEU A 22 7.90 23.11 -1.70
N PRO A 23 8.68 22.43 -0.84
CA PRO A 23 10.04 22.86 -0.51
C PRO A 23 10.96 22.92 -1.73
N ALA A 24 10.72 22.09 -2.75
CA ALA A 24 11.46 22.11 -4.02
C ALA A 24 11.03 23.25 -4.96
N LYS A 25 9.86 23.87 -4.73
CA LYS A 25 9.41 25.09 -5.43
C LYS A 25 9.96 26.37 -4.80
N PHE A 26 10.23 26.35 -3.49
CA PHE A 26 10.76 27.50 -2.75
C PHE A 26 12.30 27.47 -2.64
N ASP A 27 12.98 26.66 -3.45
CA ASP A 27 14.44 26.47 -3.48
C ASP A 27 15.11 26.15 -2.13
N TRP A 28 14.33 25.68 -1.13
CA TRP A 28 14.87 25.33 0.19
C TRP A 28 15.66 24.00 0.15
N LEU A 29 15.28 23.10 -0.76
CA LEU A 29 15.93 21.81 -0.96
C LEU A 29 16.23 21.61 -2.45
N SER A 30 17.37 20.97 -2.75
CA SER A 30 17.64 20.58 -4.15
C SER A 30 16.55 19.60 -4.63
N LYS A 31 16.12 19.73 -5.89
CA LYS A 31 15.03 18.91 -6.44
C LYS A 31 15.36 17.42 -6.40
N GLY A 32 16.63 17.06 -6.59
CA GLY A 32 17.13 15.69 -6.42
C GLY A 32 17.06 15.21 -4.97
N ALA A 33 17.39 16.05 -3.99
CA ALA A 33 17.24 15.72 -2.57
C ALA A 33 15.76 15.48 -2.21
N ALA A 34 14.84 16.30 -2.74
CA ALA A 34 13.41 16.12 -2.52
C ALA A 34 12.91 14.79 -3.12
N ALA A 35 13.31 14.47 -4.35
CA ALA A 35 12.96 13.21 -5.01
C ALA A 35 13.51 11.99 -4.24
N SER A 36 14.77 12.07 -3.78
CA SER A 36 15.36 11.03 -2.94
C SER A 36 14.60 10.86 -1.63
N PHE A 37 14.28 11.96 -0.94
CA PHE A 37 13.54 11.94 0.31
C PHE A 37 12.16 11.29 0.15
N LEU A 38 11.36 11.68 -0.85
CA LEU A 38 10.06 11.04 -1.11
C LEU A 38 10.20 9.53 -1.38
N SER A 39 11.22 9.15 -2.17
CA SER A 39 11.49 7.73 -2.47
C SER A 39 11.87 6.95 -1.21
N LEU A 40 12.66 7.54 -0.32
CA LEU A 40 13.03 6.94 0.96
C LEU A 40 11.85 6.87 1.94
N VAL A 41 10.98 7.87 1.97
CA VAL A 41 9.73 7.83 2.74
C VAL A 41 8.84 6.69 2.24
N TRP A 42 8.67 6.56 0.91
CA TRP A 42 7.91 5.45 0.32
C TRP A 42 8.54 4.10 0.69
N LEU A 43 9.86 3.96 0.52
CA LEU A 43 10.59 2.78 0.93
C LEU A 43 10.38 2.44 2.42
N GLY A 44 10.41 3.45 3.30
CA GLY A 44 10.17 3.31 4.72
C GLY A 44 8.78 2.75 5.04
N PHE A 45 7.73 3.25 4.37
CA PHE A 45 6.37 2.69 4.51
C PHE A 45 6.29 1.23 4.06
N VAL A 46 6.92 0.89 2.94
CA VAL A 46 6.95 -0.49 2.43
C VAL A 46 7.67 -1.42 3.44
N LEU A 47 8.84 -1.02 3.93
CA LEU A 47 9.59 -1.82 4.91
C LEU A 47 8.84 -1.94 6.25
N ALA A 48 8.23 -0.87 6.72
CA ALA A 48 7.51 -0.86 7.99
C ALA A 48 6.23 -1.72 7.93
N ILE A 49 5.43 -1.59 6.87
CA ILE A 49 4.12 -2.23 6.77
C ILE A 49 4.18 -3.58 6.06
N SER A 50 4.72 -3.62 4.84
CA SER A 50 4.76 -4.85 4.02
C SER A 50 5.73 -5.88 4.57
N CYS A 51 6.86 -5.46 5.16
CA CYS A 51 7.82 -6.39 5.76
C CYS A 51 7.55 -6.59 7.26
N THR A 52 7.74 -5.55 8.08
CA THR A 52 7.75 -5.70 9.54
C THR A 52 6.37 -5.98 10.13
N GLU A 53 5.38 -5.11 9.91
CA GLU A 53 4.02 -5.28 10.47
C GLU A 53 3.40 -6.61 10.04
N SER A 54 3.52 -6.93 8.75
CA SER A 54 2.92 -8.14 8.18
C SER A 54 3.52 -9.41 8.75
N TRP A 55 4.80 -9.40 9.10
CA TRP A 55 5.48 -10.53 9.72
C TRP A 55 5.23 -10.62 11.23
N VAL A 56 5.17 -9.48 11.92
CA VAL A 56 5.01 -9.41 13.39
C VAL A 56 3.59 -9.75 13.83
N LYS A 57 2.55 -9.28 13.11
CA LYS A 57 1.15 -9.49 13.55
C LYS A 57 0.75 -10.96 13.66
N PHE A 58 1.27 -11.83 12.81
CA PHE A 58 0.99 -13.27 12.87
C PHE A 58 1.78 -14.01 13.97
N ARG A 59 2.68 -13.32 14.68
CA ARG A 59 3.43 -13.87 15.83
C ARG A 59 2.88 -13.40 17.17
N ALA A 60 1.89 -12.52 17.18
CA ALA A 60 1.28 -12.04 18.41
C ALA A 60 0.49 -13.17 19.09
N PRO A 61 0.81 -13.53 20.34
CA PRO A 61 0.26 -14.74 20.99
C PRO A 61 -1.24 -14.66 21.27
N PHE A 62 -1.79 -13.45 21.39
CA PHE A 62 -3.19 -13.20 21.71
C PHE A 62 -4.00 -12.66 20.52
N LEU A 63 -3.43 -12.70 19.30
CA LEU A 63 -4.12 -12.22 18.10
C LEU A 63 -4.57 -13.41 17.24
N PRO A 64 -5.88 -13.71 17.18
CA PRO A 64 -6.39 -14.74 16.29
C PRO A 64 -6.03 -14.45 14.83
N ARG A 65 -5.80 -15.52 14.06
CA ARG A 65 -5.36 -15.42 12.66
C ARG A 65 -6.35 -14.63 11.79
N HIS A 66 -7.65 -14.87 11.93
CA HIS A 66 -8.68 -14.15 11.16
C HIS A 66 -8.66 -12.64 11.46
N LEU A 67 -8.40 -12.25 12.72
CA LEU A 67 -8.32 -10.84 13.10
C LEU A 67 -7.04 -10.19 12.57
N ALA A 68 -5.92 -10.93 12.54
CA ALA A 68 -4.69 -10.48 11.89
C ALA A 68 -4.87 -10.28 10.37
N LEU A 69 -5.68 -11.10 9.70
CA LEU A 69 -6.05 -10.93 8.30
C LEU A 69 -6.94 -9.69 8.08
N ASP A 70 -7.92 -9.46 8.97
CA ASP A 70 -8.80 -8.28 8.91
C ASP A 70 -8.02 -6.96 9.08
N LEU A 71 -7.10 -6.95 10.06
CA LEU A 71 -6.16 -5.86 10.26
C LEU A 71 -5.29 -5.66 9.02
N GLY A 72 -4.74 -6.76 8.49
CA GLY A 72 -3.90 -6.74 7.30
C GLY A 72 -4.59 -6.12 6.09
N ARG A 73 -5.78 -6.60 5.69
CA ARG A 73 -6.49 -6.05 4.53
C ARG A 73 -6.77 -4.55 4.68
N THR A 74 -7.01 -4.09 5.91
CA THR A 74 -7.28 -2.68 6.22
C THR A 74 -6.01 -1.83 6.14
N MET A 75 -4.91 -2.28 6.75
CA MET A 75 -3.62 -1.59 6.69
C MET A 75 -3.04 -1.55 5.28
N PHE A 76 -3.12 -2.65 4.51
CA PHE A 76 -2.65 -2.67 3.12
C PHE A 76 -3.48 -1.75 2.21
N ALA A 77 -4.79 -1.58 2.46
CA ALA A 77 -5.57 -0.59 1.72
C ALA A 77 -5.11 0.85 2.02
N ALA A 78 -4.77 1.14 3.28
CA ALA A 78 -4.24 2.44 3.67
C ALA A 78 -2.84 2.66 3.06
N LEU A 79 -1.96 1.66 3.14
CA LEU A 79 -0.64 1.67 2.51
C LEU A 79 -0.76 1.96 1.01
N ASN A 80 -1.61 1.22 0.28
CA ASN A 80 -1.82 1.46 -1.15
C ASN A 80 -2.22 2.92 -1.45
N SER A 81 -3.00 3.55 -0.57
CA SER A 81 -3.39 4.96 -0.70
C SER A 81 -2.20 5.91 -0.48
N VAL A 82 -1.33 5.61 0.49
CA VAL A 82 -0.06 6.32 0.73
C VAL A 82 0.87 6.20 -0.47
N GLU A 83 1.05 4.99 -0.99
CA GLU A 83 1.93 4.71 -2.12
C GLU A 83 1.50 5.47 -3.37
N ILE A 84 0.18 5.54 -3.65
CA ILE A 84 -0.36 6.35 -4.74
C ILE A 84 -0.01 7.83 -4.54
N GLY A 85 -0.22 8.37 -3.34
CA GLY A 85 0.09 9.77 -3.03
C GLY A 85 1.58 10.11 -3.21
N LEU A 86 2.47 9.23 -2.74
CA LEU A 86 3.92 9.38 -2.91
C LEU A 86 4.36 9.23 -4.37
N CYS A 87 3.75 8.29 -5.11
CA CYS A 87 3.99 8.13 -6.55
C CYS A 87 3.62 9.39 -7.33
N VAL A 88 2.44 9.98 -7.05
CA VAL A 88 2.02 11.25 -7.65
C VAL A 88 3.01 12.38 -7.31
N GLY A 89 3.45 12.47 -6.05
CA GLY A 89 4.46 13.44 -5.62
C GLY A 89 5.77 13.32 -6.40
N LEU A 90 6.26 12.10 -6.62
CA LEU A 90 7.48 11.86 -7.41
C LEU A 90 7.31 12.24 -8.89
N TRP A 91 6.15 11.95 -9.49
CA TRP A 91 5.85 12.40 -10.85
C TRP A 91 5.82 13.92 -10.97
N LEU A 92 5.17 14.62 -10.03
CA LEU A 92 5.15 16.08 -10.01
C LEU A 92 6.56 16.69 -9.89
N LEU A 93 7.40 16.13 -9.03
CA LEU A 93 8.80 16.54 -8.93
C LEU A 93 9.56 16.29 -10.24
N HIS A 94 9.35 15.15 -10.89
CA HIS A 94 9.97 14.85 -12.18
C HIS A 94 9.61 15.88 -13.25
N TYR A 95 8.33 16.26 -13.38
CA TYR A 95 7.89 17.28 -14.34
C TYR A 95 8.47 18.68 -14.08
N VAL A 96 8.68 19.05 -12.81
CA VAL A 96 9.23 20.37 -12.43
C VAL A 96 10.76 20.41 -12.50
N ALA A 97 11.42 19.25 -12.44
CA ALA A 97 12.87 19.14 -12.28
C ALA A 97 13.61 18.52 -13.47
N SER A 98 12.92 17.89 -14.43
CA SER A 98 13.52 17.07 -15.51
C SER A 98 14.54 16.07 -14.97
N ALA A 99 14.10 15.24 -14.04
CA ALA A 99 14.99 14.36 -13.27
C ALA A 99 15.39 13.09 -14.08
N ASP A 100 16.70 12.77 -14.17
CA ASP A 100 17.30 11.69 -14.98
C ASP A 100 17.02 10.23 -14.50
N ALA A 101 15.85 9.99 -13.90
CA ALA A 101 15.45 8.69 -13.36
C ALA A 101 14.09 8.18 -13.86
N PHE A 102 13.69 8.63 -15.04
CA PHE A 102 12.38 8.34 -15.63
C PHE A 102 12.03 6.83 -15.66
N TRP A 103 12.94 5.98 -16.11
CA TRP A 103 12.71 4.54 -16.21
C TRP A 103 12.42 3.86 -14.86
N ARG A 104 13.12 4.28 -13.79
CA ARG A 104 12.89 3.75 -12.44
C ARG A 104 11.51 4.14 -11.92
N LEU A 105 11.07 5.38 -12.21
CA LEU A 105 9.75 5.85 -11.85
C LEU A 105 8.64 5.11 -12.61
N ILE A 106 8.83 4.82 -13.90
CA ILE A 106 7.91 3.99 -14.67
C ILE A 106 7.78 2.60 -14.05
N ILE A 107 8.90 1.94 -13.75
CA ILE A 107 8.88 0.59 -13.16
C ILE A 107 8.12 0.59 -11.83
N ALA A 108 8.41 1.54 -10.95
CA ALA A 108 7.72 1.67 -9.66
C ALA A 108 6.21 1.93 -9.85
N THR A 109 5.83 2.76 -10.83
CA THR A 109 4.43 3.09 -11.13
C THR A 109 3.68 1.88 -11.69
N LEU A 110 4.26 1.16 -12.65
CA LEU A 110 3.66 -0.04 -13.23
C LEU A 110 3.48 -1.13 -12.17
N LEU A 111 4.48 -1.31 -11.32
CA LEU A 111 4.43 -2.29 -10.24
C LEU A 111 3.34 -1.94 -9.21
N LEU A 112 3.24 -0.67 -8.81
CA LEU A 112 2.15 -0.18 -7.97
C LEU A 112 0.78 -0.38 -8.64
N ALA A 113 0.64 -0.08 -9.93
CA ALA A 113 -0.60 -0.25 -10.66
C ALA A 113 -1.04 -1.72 -10.71
N VAL A 114 -0.13 -2.65 -11.02
CA VAL A 114 -0.40 -4.09 -11.01
C VAL A 114 -0.78 -4.58 -9.61
N GLN A 115 -0.09 -4.11 -8.58
CA GLN A 115 -0.42 -4.46 -7.20
C GLN A 115 -1.81 -3.94 -6.80
N ALA A 116 -2.09 -2.66 -7.05
CA ALA A 116 -3.35 -2.01 -6.67
C ALA A 116 -4.56 -2.58 -7.43
N ALA A 117 -4.42 -2.80 -8.74
CA ALA A 117 -5.52 -3.19 -9.61
C ALA A 117 -5.76 -4.70 -9.65
N TRP A 118 -4.72 -5.53 -9.43
CA TRP A 118 -4.83 -6.97 -9.64
C TRP A 118 -4.46 -7.82 -8.43
N LEU A 119 -3.26 -7.66 -7.88
CA LEU A 119 -2.78 -8.54 -6.80
C LEU A 119 -3.51 -8.28 -5.48
N TYR A 120 -3.69 -7.01 -5.12
CA TYR A 120 -4.33 -6.61 -3.87
C TYR A 120 -5.81 -7.06 -3.78
N PRO A 121 -6.67 -6.87 -4.81
CA PRO A 121 -8.04 -7.41 -4.78
C PRO A 121 -8.10 -8.92 -4.55
N LYS A 122 -7.17 -9.68 -5.12
CA LYS A 122 -7.09 -11.13 -4.92
C LYS A 122 -6.68 -11.49 -3.49
N LEU A 123 -5.77 -10.74 -2.88
CA LEU A 123 -5.41 -10.92 -1.47
C LEU A 123 -6.56 -10.56 -0.53
N GLN A 124 -7.27 -9.48 -0.82
CA GLN A 124 -8.43 -9.07 -0.03
C GLN A 124 -9.52 -10.14 -0.08
N LEU A 125 -9.80 -10.69 -1.26
CA LEU A 125 -10.77 -11.78 -1.41
C LEU A 125 -10.36 -13.01 -0.60
N THR A 126 -9.09 -13.43 -0.66
CA THR A 126 -8.58 -14.52 0.20
C THR A 126 -8.81 -14.24 1.68
N ALA A 127 -8.59 -13.01 2.14
CA ALA A 127 -8.89 -12.64 3.52
C ALA A 127 -10.39 -12.73 3.83
N GLU A 128 -11.28 -12.30 2.93
CA GLU A 128 -12.73 -12.39 3.10
C GLU A 128 -13.22 -13.84 3.24
N PHE A 129 -12.66 -14.78 2.47
CA PHE A 129 -12.94 -16.21 2.65
C PHE A 129 -12.56 -16.70 4.05
N GLU A 130 -11.35 -16.41 4.51
CA GLU A 130 -10.88 -16.85 5.82
C GLU A 130 -11.65 -16.19 6.97
N LEU A 131 -12.02 -14.92 6.83
CA LEU A 131 -12.88 -14.22 7.78
C LEU A 131 -14.28 -14.82 7.81
N TYR A 132 -14.88 -15.10 6.64
CA TYR A 132 -16.24 -15.63 6.58
C TYR A 132 -16.33 -17.00 7.27
N GLU A 133 -15.39 -17.90 7.00
CA GLU A 133 -15.35 -19.24 7.62
C GLU A 133 -15.27 -19.19 9.15
N GLU A 134 -14.57 -18.21 9.69
CA GLU A 134 -14.36 -18.05 11.14
C GLU A 134 -15.50 -17.28 11.81
N LEU A 135 -16.04 -16.27 11.15
CA LEU A 135 -17.08 -15.41 11.71
C LEU A 135 -18.50 -15.98 11.54
N LYS A 136 -18.73 -16.96 10.65
CA LYS A 136 -20.07 -17.56 10.44
C LYS A 136 -20.63 -18.28 11.67
N GLU A 137 -19.76 -18.72 12.57
CA GLU A 137 -20.12 -19.40 13.82
C GLU A 137 -20.29 -18.42 15.00
N LEU A 138 -19.99 -17.12 14.79
CA LEU A 138 -20.16 -16.12 15.85
C LEU A 138 -21.62 -15.75 16.04
N ASP A 139 -21.99 -15.61 17.30
CA ASP A 139 -23.30 -15.13 17.72
C ASP A 139 -23.54 -13.68 17.26
N ASP A 140 -24.59 -13.51 16.46
CA ASP A 140 -24.94 -12.25 15.80
C ASP A 140 -25.36 -11.16 16.80
N GLU A 141 -25.76 -11.51 18.02
CA GLU A 141 -26.11 -10.52 19.06
C GLU A 141 -24.90 -9.65 19.48
N LYS A 142 -23.68 -10.13 19.30
CA LYS A 142 -22.45 -9.42 19.70
C LYS A 142 -21.96 -8.43 18.65
N LEU A 143 -22.54 -8.43 17.44
CA LEU A 143 -22.10 -7.60 16.33
C LEU A 143 -22.86 -6.28 16.27
N SER A 144 -22.14 -5.17 16.09
CA SER A 144 -22.75 -3.88 15.77
C SER A 144 -23.43 -3.92 14.39
N PHE A 145 -24.43 -3.06 14.17
CA PHE A 145 -25.14 -2.96 12.89
C PHE A 145 -24.21 -2.87 11.67
N ASN A 146 -23.14 -2.06 11.77
CA ASN A 146 -22.16 -1.92 10.69
C ASN A 146 -21.38 -3.22 10.43
N GLN A 147 -21.04 -3.97 11.48
CA GLN A 147 -20.36 -5.26 11.33
C GLN A 147 -21.27 -6.30 10.70
N LYS A 148 -22.57 -6.31 11.04
CA LYS A 148 -23.56 -7.19 10.41
C LYS A 148 -23.69 -6.93 8.92
N MET A 149 -23.76 -5.66 8.52
CA MET A 149 -23.81 -5.26 7.12
C MET A 149 -22.55 -5.71 6.35
N LEU A 150 -21.35 -5.43 6.90
CA LEU A 150 -20.08 -5.87 6.32
C LEU A 150 -19.98 -7.40 6.21
N PHE A 151 -20.49 -8.13 7.20
CA PHE A 151 -20.55 -9.58 7.16
C PHE A 151 -21.50 -10.10 6.07
N GLY A 152 -22.64 -9.43 5.87
CA GLY A 152 -23.54 -9.69 4.75
C GLY A 152 -22.89 -9.49 3.39
N GLU A 153 -22.13 -8.42 3.21
CA GLU A 153 -21.35 -8.17 1.98
C GLU A 153 -20.30 -9.26 1.75
N MET A 154 -19.53 -9.62 2.78
CA MET A 154 -18.53 -10.69 2.69
C MET A 154 -19.17 -12.04 2.33
N ARG A 155 -20.31 -12.37 2.93
CA ARG A 155 -21.07 -13.58 2.59
C ARG A 155 -21.44 -13.62 1.11
N HIS A 156 -21.97 -12.53 0.57
CA HIS A 156 -22.33 -12.46 -0.84
C HIS A 156 -21.09 -12.61 -1.74
N THR A 157 -20.00 -11.91 -1.45
CA THR A 157 -18.75 -12.00 -2.24
C THR A 157 -18.18 -13.42 -2.24
N VAL A 158 -18.15 -14.08 -1.08
CA VAL A 158 -17.65 -15.45 -0.91
C VAL A 158 -18.52 -16.48 -1.63
N GLN A 159 -19.83 -16.25 -1.72
CA GLN A 159 -20.76 -17.16 -2.42
C GLN A 159 -20.67 -17.05 -3.96
N VAL A 160 -20.33 -15.87 -4.48
CA VAL A 160 -20.32 -15.60 -5.93
C VAL A 160 -18.93 -15.75 -6.55
N SER A 161 -17.86 -15.71 -5.74
CA SER A 161 -16.48 -15.76 -6.21
C SER A 161 -15.81 -17.09 -5.90
N ASP A 162 -14.77 -17.44 -6.66
CA ASP A 162 -13.88 -18.55 -6.31
C ASP A 162 -12.75 -18.13 -5.37
N LYS A 163 -12.34 -19.04 -4.49
CA LYS A 163 -11.20 -18.81 -3.59
C LYS A 163 -9.91 -18.64 -4.40
N PRO A 164 -9.20 -17.50 -4.29
CA PRO A 164 -7.97 -17.28 -5.04
C PRO A 164 -6.84 -18.22 -4.65
N ALA A 165 -5.99 -18.55 -5.62
CA ALA A 165 -4.82 -19.39 -5.38
C ALA A 165 -3.75 -18.68 -4.52
N LYS A 166 -3.00 -19.46 -3.71
CA LYS A 166 -1.94 -18.96 -2.84
C LYS A 166 -0.78 -18.28 -3.60
N ILE A 167 -0.66 -18.53 -4.91
CA ILE A 167 0.38 -17.92 -5.76
C ILE A 167 0.31 -16.39 -5.78
N TYR A 168 -0.88 -15.79 -5.64
CA TYR A 168 -1.02 -14.33 -5.62
C TYR A 168 -0.28 -13.68 -4.44
N HIS A 169 -0.16 -14.37 -3.30
CA HIS A 169 0.64 -13.90 -2.18
C HIS A 169 2.14 -13.91 -2.48
N ILE A 170 2.61 -14.96 -3.15
CA ILE A 170 4.02 -15.07 -3.56
C ILE A 170 4.35 -13.98 -4.58
N LEU A 171 3.47 -13.77 -5.57
CA LEU A 171 3.62 -12.71 -6.58
C LEU A 171 3.63 -11.31 -5.93
N TYR A 172 2.74 -11.06 -4.97
CA TYR A 172 2.71 -9.80 -4.25
C TYR A 172 4.02 -9.58 -3.46
N MET A 173 4.52 -10.59 -2.76
CA MET A 173 5.79 -10.52 -2.04
C MET A 173 6.97 -10.26 -2.98
N GLY A 174 7.01 -10.95 -4.12
CA GLY A 174 8.02 -10.70 -5.17
C GLY A 174 7.96 -9.28 -5.70
N ALA A 175 6.75 -8.74 -5.93
CA ALA A 175 6.57 -7.35 -6.34
C ALA A 175 7.07 -6.36 -5.28
N GLU A 176 6.81 -6.60 -3.99
CA GLU A 176 7.35 -5.77 -2.90
C GLU A 176 8.89 -5.75 -2.90
N LEU A 177 9.55 -6.90 -3.11
CA LEU A 177 11.01 -6.96 -3.21
C LEU A 177 11.55 -6.13 -4.38
N VAL A 178 10.92 -6.25 -5.56
CA VAL A 178 11.31 -5.46 -6.73
C VAL A 178 11.07 -3.97 -6.48
N LYS A 179 9.97 -3.61 -5.80
CA LYS A 179 9.67 -2.22 -5.40
C LYS A 179 10.76 -1.65 -4.49
N ILE A 180 11.15 -2.40 -3.46
CA ILE A 180 12.21 -2.03 -2.52
C ILE A 180 13.51 -1.73 -3.27
N LEU A 181 13.92 -2.62 -4.18
CA LEU A 181 15.13 -2.44 -4.98
C LEU A 181 15.03 -1.20 -5.90
N THR A 182 13.86 -1.00 -6.52
CA THR A 182 13.62 0.12 -7.43
C THR A 182 13.66 1.46 -6.70
N LEU A 183 12.98 1.58 -5.55
CA LEU A 183 12.95 2.80 -4.74
C LEU A 183 14.32 3.10 -4.11
N THR A 184 15.05 2.07 -3.69
CA THR A 184 16.43 2.22 -3.18
C THR A 184 17.35 2.72 -4.29
N SER A 185 17.29 2.10 -5.49
CA SER A 185 18.07 2.52 -6.65
C SER A 185 17.75 3.97 -7.07
N PHE A 186 16.46 4.34 -7.06
CA PHE A 186 16.02 5.70 -7.36
C PHE A 186 16.57 6.73 -6.36
N ALA A 187 16.47 6.46 -5.06
CA ALA A 187 16.98 7.35 -4.02
C ALA A 187 18.51 7.53 -4.11
N LEU A 188 19.25 6.44 -4.27
CA LEU A 188 20.71 6.47 -4.37
C LEU A 188 21.21 7.22 -5.61
N HIS A 189 20.48 7.16 -6.72
CA HIS A 189 20.82 7.89 -7.94
C HIS A 189 20.86 9.40 -7.69
N PHE A 190 19.86 9.95 -6.99
CA PHE A 190 19.84 11.38 -6.67
C PHE A 190 20.75 11.76 -5.51
N LEU A 191 20.92 10.90 -4.49
CA LEU A 191 21.86 11.17 -3.39
C LEU A 191 23.30 11.35 -3.89
N LYS A 192 23.73 10.52 -4.85
CA LYS A 192 25.06 10.62 -5.45
C LYS A 192 25.27 11.88 -6.30
N ALA A 193 24.18 12.53 -6.72
CA ALA A 193 24.22 13.75 -7.51
C ALA A 193 24.24 15.03 -6.66
N ILE A 194 24.10 14.93 -5.34
CA ILE A 194 24.17 16.07 -4.43
C ILE A 194 25.66 16.36 -4.16
N PRO A 195 26.19 17.56 -4.49
CA PRO A 195 27.56 17.93 -4.15
C PRO A 195 27.75 17.94 -2.63
N ALA A 196 28.93 17.46 -2.19
CA ALA A 196 29.32 17.38 -0.78
C ALA A 196 29.52 18.76 -0.14
#